data_AF-A0A1T2KUI8-F1
#
_entry.id   AF-A0A1T2KUI8-F1
#
_cell.length_a   1.000
_cell.length_b   1.000
_cell.length_c   1.000
_cell.angle_alpha   90.00
_cell.angle_beta   90.00
_cell.angle_gamma   90.00
#
_symmetry.space_group_name_H-M   'P 1'
#
loop_
_entity.id
_entity.type
_entity.pdbx_description
1 polymer ?
#
loop_
_entity_poly.entity_id
_entity_poly.type
_entity_poly.pdbx_seq_one_letter_code
_entity_poly.pdbx_strand_id
1 'polypeptide(L)'
;MLDEYFRKQLFEDAPLDQLVDGDGPVVEINATDLFKGIRFGFTREQFGLICSDTQCFPVARAVAASCAVPLLFAPITLTNRAGSCDFIPPPWVYEGLNEKGINNRRFYRAVQYSTYLDSENHPYTHLLDGGLSDNLGLRAVIDRIVESGGMWGTLKRFRQQDARHIVMIAVDASSTTPSKWERSANNPPPSVILDAATTTPLANYNFETLEYVRSNIAPWREEIRRGRCNGEQECSIPEFYLIEIRLEDIVQPDVREKLTRVPTGFTLEPETAQELITSGRALLRGHPEFHRLLHNTQQP
;
A
#
# COMPACT_ATOMS: atom_id res chain seq x y z
N MET A 1 -17.67 -3.21 -18.40
CA MET A 1 -16.95 -3.64 -17.19
C MET A 1 -16.25 -2.44 -16.55
N LEU A 2 -15.84 -2.50 -15.27
CA LEU A 2 -15.29 -1.33 -14.55
C LEU A 2 -14.00 -0.79 -15.19
N ASP A 3 -13.15 -1.69 -15.69
CA ASP A 3 -11.94 -1.34 -16.44
C ASP A 3 -12.23 -0.60 -17.74
N GLU A 4 -13.25 -1.01 -18.51
CA GLU A 4 -13.68 -0.28 -19.71
C GLU A 4 -14.20 1.12 -19.39
N TYR A 5 -14.84 1.32 -18.24
CA TYR A 5 -15.29 2.63 -17.79
C TYR A 5 -14.09 3.54 -17.52
N PHE A 6 -13.12 3.08 -16.72
CA PHE A 6 -11.91 3.85 -16.44
C PHE A 6 -11.02 4.09 -17.66
N ARG A 7 -10.96 3.12 -18.58
CA ARG A 7 -10.31 3.29 -19.89
C ARG A 7 -10.92 4.47 -20.65
N LYS A 8 -12.26 4.57 -20.70
CA LYS A 8 -12.95 5.64 -21.44
C LYS A 8 -12.90 7.01 -20.77
N GLN A 9 -12.86 7.06 -19.44
CA GLN A 9 -13.03 8.30 -18.69
C GLN A 9 -11.73 8.91 -18.18
N LEU A 10 -10.71 8.10 -17.88
CA LEU A 10 -9.55 8.55 -17.10
C LEU A 10 -8.20 8.20 -17.73
N PHE A 11 -8.00 6.95 -18.14
CA PHE A 11 -6.65 6.44 -18.42
C PHE A 11 -6.40 6.07 -19.88
N GLU A 12 -7.43 6.07 -20.73
CA GLU A 12 -7.31 5.63 -22.12
C GLU A 12 -6.59 4.27 -22.21
N ASP A 13 -5.66 4.12 -23.15
CA ASP A 13 -4.83 2.93 -23.34
C ASP A 13 -3.47 3.01 -22.65
N ALA A 14 -3.32 3.85 -21.62
CA ALA A 14 -2.07 3.99 -20.89
C ALA A 14 -1.63 2.64 -20.30
N PRO A 15 -0.44 2.13 -20.66
CA PRO A 15 0.11 0.92 -20.09
C PRO A 15 0.68 1.18 -18.70
N LEU A 16 0.71 0.13 -17.88
CA LEU A 16 1.23 0.18 -16.52
C LEU A 16 2.71 0.59 -16.48
N ASP A 17 3.49 0.34 -17.54
CA ASP A 17 4.92 0.69 -17.58
C ASP A 17 5.22 2.18 -17.35
N GLN A 18 4.29 3.06 -17.74
CA GLN A 18 4.41 4.51 -17.58
C GLN A 18 4.44 4.92 -16.11
N LEU A 19 3.87 4.08 -15.24
CA LEU A 19 3.78 4.30 -13.80
C LEU A 19 4.92 3.62 -13.02
N VAL A 20 5.46 2.51 -13.54
CA VAL A 20 6.46 1.71 -12.83
C VAL A 20 7.91 1.97 -13.29
N ASP A 21 8.12 2.50 -14.49
CA ASP A 21 9.46 2.71 -15.07
C ASP A 21 9.66 4.04 -15.80
N GLY A 22 8.73 4.99 -15.63
CA GLY A 22 8.92 6.35 -16.13
C GLY A 22 10.02 7.10 -15.36
N ASP A 23 10.43 8.26 -15.89
CA ASP A 23 11.36 9.19 -15.23
C ASP A 23 10.78 9.85 -13.95
N GLY A 24 9.55 9.47 -13.57
CA GLY A 24 8.80 10.02 -12.44
C GLY A 24 8.85 9.17 -11.17
N PRO A 25 8.02 9.51 -10.16
CA PRO A 25 7.88 8.67 -8.99
C PRO A 25 7.35 7.30 -9.38
N VAL A 26 7.91 6.24 -8.79
CA VAL A 26 7.38 4.88 -8.93
C VAL A 26 6.01 4.83 -8.26
N VAL A 27 4.99 4.42 -9.01
CA VAL A 27 3.63 4.23 -8.51
C VAL A 27 3.33 2.74 -8.43
N GLU A 28 2.88 2.30 -7.26
CA GLU A 28 2.41 0.92 -7.05
C GLU A 28 0.91 0.95 -6.76
N ILE A 29 0.14 0.28 -7.63
CA ILE A 29 -1.29 0.03 -7.41
C ILE A 29 -1.40 -1.34 -6.74
N ASN A 30 -2.23 -1.44 -5.70
CA ASN A 30 -2.41 -2.67 -4.93
C ASN A 30 -3.81 -3.26 -5.17
N ALA A 31 -3.86 -4.59 -5.28
CA ALA A 31 -5.09 -5.37 -5.19
C ALA A 31 -4.90 -6.49 -4.16
N THR A 32 -5.98 -7.22 -3.86
CA THR A 32 -5.94 -8.38 -2.97
C THR A 32 -6.17 -9.66 -3.78
N ASP A 33 -5.23 -10.61 -3.71
CA ASP A 33 -5.46 -11.98 -4.20
C ASP A 33 -6.44 -12.67 -3.25
N LEU A 34 -7.64 -12.95 -3.74
CA LEU A 34 -8.74 -13.52 -2.97
C LEU A 34 -8.38 -14.84 -2.28
N PHE A 35 -7.66 -15.73 -2.98
CA PHE A 35 -7.43 -17.09 -2.49
C PHE A 35 -6.16 -17.22 -1.66
N LYS A 36 -5.19 -16.35 -1.91
CA LYS A 36 -3.96 -16.29 -1.10
C LYS A 36 -4.14 -15.40 0.13
N GLY A 37 -5.10 -14.47 0.12
CA GLY A 37 -5.38 -13.54 1.22
C GLY A 37 -4.30 -12.48 1.39
N ILE A 38 -3.63 -12.10 0.29
CA ILE A 38 -2.42 -11.28 0.31
C ILE A 38 -2.50 -10.17 -0.72
N ARG A 39 -1.67 -9.14 -0.50
CA ARG A 39 -1.47 -8.06 -1.44
C ARG A 39 -0.84 -8.56 -2.73
N PHE A 40 -1.41 -8.16 -3.85
CA PHE A 40 -0.86 -8.26 -5.19
C PHE A 40 -0.55 -6.85 -5.69
N GLY A 41 0.73 -6.53 -5.82
CA GLY A 41 1.17 -5.25 -6.37
C GLY A 41 1.27 -5.30 -7.89
N PHE A 42 0.74 -4.30 -8.58
CA PHE A 42 0.92 -4.14 -10.03
C PHE A 42 2.34 -3.64 -10.35
N THR A 43 3.33 -4.51 -10.15
CA THR A 43 4.77 -4.24 -10.35
C THR A 43 5.38 -5.21 -11.34
N ARG A 44 6.51 -4.84 -11.95
CA ARG A 44 7.29 -5.74 -12.82
C ARG A 44 7.68 -7.05 -12.13
N GLU A 45 8.10 -6.96 -10.86
CA GLU A 45 8.53 -8.12 -10.08
C GLU A 45 7.36 -9.11 -9.89
N GLN A 46 6.18 -8.63 -9.52
CA GLN A 46 4.98 -9.46 -9.35
C GLN A 46 4.46 -10.04 -10.68
N PHE A 47 4.49 -9.25 -11.76
CA PHE A 47 4.08 -9.69 -13.10
C PHE A 47 5.03 -10.75 -13.67
N GLY A 48 6.33 -10.61 -13.41
CA GLY A 48 7.34 -11.59 -13.80
C GLY A 48 7.09 -12.97 -13.21
N LEU A 49 6.64 -13.06 -11.95
CA LEU A 49 6.31 -14.34 -11.30
C LEU A 49 5.27 -15.15 -12.08
N ILE A 50 4.31 -14.47 -12.72
CA ILE A 50 3.23 -15.09 -13.47
C ILE A 50 3.44 -15.03 -14.98
N CYS A 51 4.64 -14.66 -15.44
CA CYS A 51 4.97 -14.42 -16.85
C CYS A 51 3.93 -13.53 -17.58
N SER A 52 3.55 -12.43 -16.94
CA SER A 52 2.70 -11.38 -17.50
C SER A 52 3.54 -10.14 -17.79
N ASP A 53 3.07 -9.28 -18.69
CA ASP A 53 3.80 -8.09 -19.15
C ASP A 53 3.10 -6.79 -18.73
N THR A 54 3.84 -5.90 -18.08
CA THR A 54 3.39 -4.57 -17.68
C THR A 54 3.27 -3.60 -18.86
N GLN A 55 4.00 -3.81 -19.97
CA GLN A 55 3.98 -2.93 -21.15
C GLN A 55 2.65 -2.96 -21.89
N CYS A 56 1.92 -4.08 -21.79
CA CYS A 56 0.63 -4.25 -22.44
C CYS A 56 -0.55 -4.25 -21.46
N PHE A 57 -0.29 -4.13 -20.15
CA PHE A 57 -1.35 -4.19 -19.14
C PHE A 57 -1.93 -2.79 -18.88
N PRO A 58 -3.23 -2.56 -19.10
CA PRO A 58 -3.80 -1.22 -18.95
C PRO A 58 -3.84 -0.75 -17.49
N VAL A 59 -3.46 0.51 -17.25
CA VAL A 59 -3.62 1.17 -15.94
C VAL A 59 -5.07 1.11 -15.48
N ALA A 60 -6.02 1.34 -16.39
CA ALA A 60 -7.46 1.24 -16.10
C ALA A 60 -7.87 -0.11 -15.49
N ARG A 61 -7.23 -1.21 -15.91
CA ARG A 61 -7.52 -2.56 -15.39
C ARG A 61 -6.89 -2.80 -14.03
N ALA A 62 -5.70 -2.25 -13.78
CA ALA A 62 -5.07 -2.26 -12.46
C ALA A 62 -5.91 -1.47 -11.43
N VAL A 63 -6.34 -0.27 -11.80
CA VAL A 63 -7.21 0.57 -10.96
C VAL A 63 -8.56 -0.11 -10.72
N ALA A 64 -9.16 -0.72 -11.75
CA ALA A 64 -10.41 -1.47 -11.59
C ALA A 64 -10.28 -2.65 -10.61
N ALA A 65 -9.16 -3.37 -10.62
CA ALA A 65 -8.89 -4.42 -9.64
C ALA A 65 -8.73 -3.83 -8.22
N SER A 66 -7.98 -2.74 -8.10
CA SER A 66 -7.68 -2.07 -6.83
C SER A 66 -8.91 -1.56 -6.08
N CYS A 67 -10.02 -1.27 -6.77
CA CYS A 67 -11.29 -0.84 -6.17
C CYS A 67 -12.45 -1.83 -6.39
N ALA A 68 -12.15 -3.10 -6.69
CA ALA A 68 -13.16 -4.14 -6.90
C ALA A 68 -13.74 -4.65 -5.58
N VAL A 69 -14.54 -3.81 -4.91
CA VAL A 69 -15.22 -4.14 -3.65
C VAL A 69 -16.06 -5.41 -3.81
N PRO A 70 -15.92 -6.41 -2.92
CA PRO A 70 -16.69 -7.66 -2.99
C PRO A 70 -18.20 -7.42 -3.09
N LEU A 71 -18.88 -8.29 -3.82
CA LEU A 71 -20.34 -8.26 -4.09
C LEU A 71 -20.83 -7.10 -4.96
N LEU A 72 -20.11 -5.97 -5.03
CA LEU A 72 -20.42 -4.87 -5.93
C LEU A 72 -19.78 -5.07 -7.31
N PHE A 73 -18.54 -5.58 -7.34
CA PHE A 73 -17.79 -5.81 -8.57
C PHE A 73 -17.32 -7.25 -8.68
N ALA A 74 -17.23 -7.74 -9.92
CA ALA A 74 -16.60 -9.02 -10.20
C ALA A 74 -15.07 -8.90 -10.05
N PRO A 75 -14.38 -9.95 -9.55
CA PRO A 75 -12.92 -9.94 -9.46
C PRO A 75 -12.26 -9.78 -10.83
N ILE A 76 -11.15 -9.03 -10.89
CA ILE A 76 -10.28 -9.02 -12.06
C ILE A 76 -9.43 -10.29 -12.04
N THR A 77 -9.61 -11.14 -13.06
CA THR A 77 -8.87 -12.40 -13.17
C THR A 77 -7.65 -12.22 -14.07
N LEU A 78 -6.49 -12.66 -13.58
CA LEU A 78 -5.25 -12.78 -14.33
C LEU A 78 -4.92 -14.26 -14.55
N THR A 79 -4.39 -14.58 -15.72
CA THR A 79 -3.88 -15.93 -16.02
C THR A 79 -2.44 -16.02 -15.54
N ASN A 80 -2.14 -17.04 -14.75
CA ASN A 80 -0.78 -17.38 -14.39
C ASN A 80 -0.15 -18.21 -15.50
N ARG A 81 0.94 -17.70 -16.08
CA ARG A 81 1.69 -18.34 -17.15
C ARG A 81 3.13 -18.65 -16.72
N ALA A 82 3.40 -18.76 -15.41
CA ALA A 82 4.72 -19.11 -14.90
C ALA A 82 5.33 -20.30 -15.67
N GLY A 83 6.63 -20.23 -15.94
CA GLY A 83 7.33 -21.21 -16.78
C GLY A 83 7.17 -21.02 -18.30
N SER A 84 6.34 -20.07 -18.77
CA SER A 84 6.26 -19.70 -20.20
C SER A 84 7.22 -18.58 -20.62
N CYS A 85 8.01 -18.06 -19.68
CA CYS A 85 8.99 -17.00 -19.89
C CYS A 85 10.28 -17.29 -19.10
N ASP A 86 11.37 -16.63 -19.47
CA ASP A 86 12.68 -16.78 -18.82
C ASP A 86 12.83 -15.96 -17.53
N PHE A 87 11.73 -15.74 -16.80
CA PHE A 87 11.78 -14.98 -15.55
C PHE A 87 12.49 -15.80 -14.47
N ILE A 88 13.54 -15.22 -13.88
CA ILE A 88 14.28 -15.81 -12.78
C ILE A 88 13.84 -15.10 -11.49
N PRO A 89 13.20 -15.80 -10.53
CA PRO A 89 12.87 -15.22 -9.24
C PRO A 89 14.11 -14.67 -8.53
N PRO A 90 13.99 -13.52 -7.85
CA PRO A 90 15.13 -12.92 -7.16
C PRO A 90 15.63 -13.84 -6.03
N PRO A 91 16.95 -13.84 -5.71
CA PRO A 91 17.55 -14.77 -4.75
C PRO A 91 16.87 -14.81 -3.39
N TRP A 92 16.32 -13.67 -2.94
CA TRP A 92 15.64 -13.57 -1.65
C TRP A 92 14.47 -14.55 -1.51
N VAL A 93 13.81 -14.95 -2.60
CA VAL A 93 12.70 -15.92 -2.56
C VAL A 93 13.22 -17.26 -2.06
N TYR A 94 14.30 -17.77 -2.65
CA TYR A 94 14.89 -19.04 -2.25
C TYR A 94 15.56 -18.98 -0.88
N GLU A 95 16.23 -17.88 -0.55
CA GLU A 95 16.79 -17.64 0.78
C GLU A 95 15.69 -17.66 1.84
N GLY A 96 14.60 -16.91 1.62
CA GLY A 96 13.48 -16.79 2.54
C GLY A 96 12.80 -18.12 2.84
N LEU A 97 12.69 -19.03 1.86
CA LEU A 97 12.15 -20.38 2.08
C LEU A 97 12.93 -21.18 3.15
N ASN A 98 14.20 -20.86 3.38
CA ASN A 98 15.05 -21.51 4.37
C ASN A 98 15.07 -20.78 5.74
N GLU A 99 14.32 -19.68 5.89
CA GLU A 99 14.33 -18.85 7.11
C GLU A 99 13.20 -19.16 8.09
N LYS A 100 12.51 -20.31 7.95
CA LYS A 100 11.46 -20.73 8.88
C LYS A 100 12.00 -20.82 10.31
N GLY A 101 11.37 -20.12 11.25
CA GLY A 101 11.80 -20.04 12.65
C GLY A 101 12.92 -19.03 12.92
N ILE A 102 13.52 -18.43 11.87
CA ILE A 102 14.58 -17.42 11.96
C ILE A 102 13.99 -16.05 11.63
N ASN A 103 13.40 -15.93 10.45
CA ASN A 103 12.68 -14.74 9.98
C ASN A 103 11.36 -15.16 9.35
N ASN A 104 10.38 -15.41 10.22
CA ASN A 104 9.08 -15.93 9.81
C ASN A 104 8.35 -15.04 8.80
N ARG A 105 8.62 -13.73 8.79
CA ARG A 105 8.00 -12.80 7.84
C ARG A 105 8.56 -12.99 6.44
N ARG A 106 9.89 -13.02 6.29
CA ARG A 106 10.54 -13.26 4.99
C ARG A 106 10.24 -14.66 4.48
N PHE A 107 10.21 -15.66 5.38
CA PHE A 107 9.75 -17.02 5.05
C PHE A 107 8.32 -17.03 4.52
N TYR A 108 7.37 -16.43 5.25
CA TYR A 108 5.98 -16.40 4.84
C TYR A 108 5.79 -15.69 3.48
N ARG A 109 6.53 -14.59 3.26
CA ARG A 109 6.54 -13.87 1.97
C ARG A 109 7.11 -14.72 0.83
N ALA A 110 8.20 -15.44 1.08
CA ALA A 110 8.81 -16.33 0.10
C ALA A 110 7.89 -17.51 -0.29
N VAL A 111 7.17 -18.09 0.68
CA VAL A 111 6.15 -19.12 0.42
C VAL A 111 5.06 -18.55 -0.49
N GLN A 112 4.53 -17.36 -0.19
CA GLN A 112 3.52 -16.71 -1.02
C GLN A 112 4.02 -16.45 -2.45
N TYR A 113 5.22 -15.90 -2.61
CA TYR A 113 5.84 -15.69 -3.91
C TYR A 113 5.95 -16.98 -4.72
N SER A 114 6.33 -18.07 -4.04
CA SER A 114 6.51 -19.37 -4.69
C SER A 114 5.19 -19.93 -5.25
N THR A 115 4.04 -19.62 -4.63
CA THR A 115 2.74 -20.06 -5.17
C THR A 115 2.40 -19.43 -6.52
N TYR A 116 2.93 -18.25 -6.84
CA TYR A 116 2.75 -17.65 -8.17
C TYR A 116 3.60 -18.32 -9.24
N LEU A 117 4.65 -19.04 -8.86
CA LEU A 117 5.51 -19.77 -9.81
C LEU A 117 4.94 -21.14 -10.19
N ASP A 118 3.94 -21.63 -9.46
CA ASP A 118 3.28 -22.92 -9.72
C ASP A 118 1.99 -22.70 -10.50
N SER A 119 2.12 -22.52 -11.82
CA SER A 119 0.96 -22.34 -12.71
C SER A 119 0.12 -23.60 -12.89
N GLU A 120 0.65 -24.79 -12.57
CA GLU A 120 -0.10 -26.05 -12.67
C GLU A 120 -1.19 -26.13 -11.58
N ASN A 121 -0.83 -25.80 -10.33
CA ASN A 121 -1.79 -25.79 -9.22
C ASN A 121 -2.49 -24.44 -9.03
N HIS A 122 -1.89 -23.34 -9.51
CA HIS A 122 -2.42 -21.98 -9.39
C HIS A 122 -2.50 -21.24 -10.75
N PRO A 123 -3.31 -21.73 -11.71
CA PRO A 123 -3.38 -21.18 -13.07
C PRO A 123 -4.06 -19.80 -13.16
N TYR A 124 -4.76 -19.37 -12.11
CA TYR A 124 -5.49 -18.09 -12.10
C TYR A 124 -5.25 -17.32 -10.80
N THR A 125 -5.20 -15.99 -10.92
CA THR A 125 -5.16 -15.05 -9.80
C THR A 125 -6.41 -14.19 -9.86
N HIS A 126 -7.22 -14.20 -8.81
CA HIS A 126 -8.47 -13.43 -8.74
C HIS A 126 -8.28 -12.24 -7.80
N LEU A 127 -8.33 -11.04 -8.38
CA LEU A 127 -8.02 -9.80 -7.69
C LEU A 127 -9.28 -9.05 -7.29
N LEU A 128 -9.30 -8.64 -6.02
CA LEU A 128 -10.31 -7.78 -5.41
C LEU A 128 -9.67 -6.48 -4.93
N ASP A 129 -10.52 -5.61 -4.39
CA ASP A 129 -10.13 -4.35 -3.74
C ASP A 129 -8.84 -4.47 -2.92
N GLY A 130 -7.89 -3.57 -3.16
CA GLY A 130 -6.59 -3.52 -2.48
C GLY A 130 -6.71 -3.16 -1.01
N GLY A 131 -7.75 -2.43 -0.63
CA GLY A 131 -8.07 -2.09 0.74
C GLY A 131 -8.17 -3.32 1.63
N LEU A 132 -8.65 -4.46 1.11
CA LEU A 132 -8.78 -5.72 1.86
C LEU A 132 -7.46 -6.26 2.44
N SER A 133 -6.32 -5.92 1.85
CA SER A 133 -4.99 -6.38 2.27
C SER A 133 -3.98 -5.27 2.58
N ASP A 134 -4.21 -4.04 2.09
CA ASP A 134 -3.35 -2.88 2.31
C ASP A 134 -4.06 -1.54 2.05
N ASN A 135 -4.97 -1.13 2.95
CA ASN A 135 -5.71 0.13 2.80
C ASN A 135 -4.84 1.39 2.94
N LEU A 136 -3.73 1.34 3.68
CA LEU A 136 -2.81 2.49 3.84
C LEU A 136 -1.68 2.52 2.79
N GLY A 137 -1.50 1.46 2.00
CA GLY A 137 -0.36 1.30 1.09
C GLY A 137 0.99 1.06 1.80
N LEU A 138 1.03 1.13 3.13
CA LEU A 138 2.24 0.94 3.93
C LEU A 138 2.73 -0.52 3.91
N ARG A 139 1.85 -1.50 3.63
CA ARG A 139 2.27 -2.90 3.58
C ARG A 139 3.19 -3.15 2.40
N ALA A 140 2.97 -2.50 1.26
CA ALA A 140 3.91 -2.55 0.14
C ALA A 140 5.33 -2.11 0.55
N VAL A 141 5.46 -1.05 1.35
CA VAL A 141 6.75 -0.58 1.88
C VAL A 141 7.37 -1.61 2.85
N ILE A 142 6.57 -2.13 3.78
CA ILE A 142 7.01 -3.12 4.77
C ILE A 142 7.48 -4.40 4.09
N ASP A 143 6.71 -4.91 3.13
CA ASP A 143 7.04 -6.10 2.36
C ASP A 143 8.40 -5.91 1.67
N ARG A 144 8.61 -4.75 1.03
CA ARG A 144 9.86 -4.47 0.33
C ARG A 144 11.07 -4.41 1.27
N ILE A 145 10.89 -3.91 2.49
CA ILE A 145 11.91 -3.93 3.53
C ILE A 145 12.25 -5.37 3.94
N VAL A 146 11.22 -6.20 4.16
CA VAL A 146 11.38 -7.63 4.51
C VAL A 146 12.07 -8.41 3.38
N GLU A 147 11.62 -8.24 2.14
CA GLU A 147 12.18 -8.87 0.94
C GLU A 147 13.67 -8.53 0.77
N SER A 148 14.03 -7.28 1.04
CA SER A 148 15.42 -6.78 0.94
C SER A 148 16.30 -7.14 2.14
N GLY A 149 15.78 -7.88 3.12
CA GLY A 149 16.53 -8.32 4.31
C GLY A 149 16.73 -7.22 5.36
N GLY A 150 15.91 -6.17 5.34
CA GLY A 150 15.97 -5.05 6.27
C GLY A 150 16.09 -3.68 5.58
N MET A 151 16.09 -2.63 6.39
CA MET A 151 16.10 -1.26 5.88
C MET A 151 17.42 -0.90 5.20
N TRP A 152 18.55 -1.40 5.72
CA TRP A 152 19.84 -1.17 5.09
C TRP A 152 19.95 -1.89 3.75
N GLY A 153 19.44 -3.12 3.66
CA GLY A 153 19.32 -3.85 2.41
C GLY A 153 18.45 -3.10 1.38
N THR A 154 17.36 -2.49 1.84
CA THR A 154 16.47 -1.67 1.02
C THR A 154 17.19 -0.45 0.43
N LEU A 155 17.92 0.31 1.26
CA LEU A 155 18.69 1.47 0.78
C LEU A 155 19.75 1.06 -0.24
N LYS A 156 20.43 -0.08 -0.05
CA LYS A 156 21.37 -0.60 -1.06
C LYS A 156 20.67 -0.96 -2.37
N ARG A 157 19.53 -1.66 -2.30
CA ARG A 157 18.76 -2.09 -3.49
C ARG A 157 18.37 -0.90 -4.36
N PHE A 158 18.01 0.22 -3.74
CA PHE A 158 17.59 1.44 -4.42
C PHE A 158 18.70 2.46 -4.66
N ARG A 159 19.95 2.14 -4.31
CA ARG A 159 21.11 3.07 -4.40
C ARG A 159 20.89 4.37 -3.62
N GLN A 160 20.24 4.28 -2.46
CA GLN A 160 19.92 5.38 -1.54
C GLN A 160 20.70 5.30 -0.23
N GLN A 161 21.90 4.70 -0.24
CA GLN A 161 22.74 4.55 0.96
C GLN A 161 23.11 5.91 1.58
N ASP A 162 23.13 6.97 0.76
CA ASP A 162 23.47 8.32 1.21
C ASP A 162 22.28 9.20 1.59
N ALA A 163 21.07 8.61 1.66
CA ALA A 163 19.88 9.32 2.10
C ALA A 163 20.09 10.00 3.47
N ARG A 164 19.68 11.26 3.54
CA ARG A 164 19.71 12.08 4.78
C ARG A 164 18.35 12.13 5.47
N HIS A 165 17.28 11.95 4.70
CA HIS A 165 15.91 11.98 5.20
C HIS A 165 15.11 10.85 4.55
N ILE A 166 14.35 10.14 5.37
CA ILE A 166 13.39 9.12 4.94
C ILE A 166 12.03 9.59 5.43
N VAL A 167 11.16 9.94 4.49
CA VAL A 167 9.85 10.51 4.78
C VAL A 167 8.77 9.53 4.34
N MET A 168 7.90 9.15 5.27
CA MET A 168 6.71 8.36 5.02
C MET A 168 5.49 9.23 5.32
N ILE A 169 4.65 9.45 4.31
CA ILE A 169 3.37 10.15 4.46
C ILE A 169 2.27 9.11 4.29
N ALA A 170 1.56 8.80 5.37
CA ALA A 170 0.42 7.90 5.36
C ALA A 170 -0.86 8.74 5.40
N VAL A 171 -1.77 8.52 4.45
CA VAL A 171 -3.04 9.24 4.37
C VAL A 171 -4.17 8.25 4.63
N ASP A 172 -4.91 8.47 5.71
CA ASP A 172 -6.09 7.70 6.06
C ASP A 172 -7.36 8.53 5.85
N ALA A 173 -8.10 8.17 4.81
CA ALA A 173 -9.37 8.77 4.46
C ALA A 173 -10.58 7.94 4.95
N SER A 174 -10.37 7.03 5.92
CA SER A 174 -11.41 6.15 6.44
C SER A 174 -12.63 6.94 6.92
N SER A 175 -13.81 6.49 6.50
CA SER A 175 -15.09 7.00 7.00
C SER A 175 -15.44 6.35 8.34
N THR A 176 -16.04 7.11 9.24
CA THR A 176 -16.54 6.57 10.51
C THR A 176 -17.89 5.90 10.33
N THR A 177 -18.03 4.64 10.75
CA THR A 177 -19.32 3.94 10.73
C THR A 177 -20.34 4.63 11.65
N PRO A 178 -21.59 4.85 11.22
CA PRO A 178 -22.57 5.55 12.06
C PRO A 178 -22.91 4.78 13.35
N SER A 179 -22.58 5.35 14.51
CA SER A 179 -22.85 4.78 15.86
C SER A 179 -24.33 4.68 16.23
N LYS A 180 -25.26 5.12 15.38
CA LYS A 180 -26.71 5.07 15.67
C LYS A 180 -27.21 3.64 15.95
N TRP A 181 -26.54 2.63 15.40
CA TRP A 181 -26.87 1.23 15.61
C TRP A 181 -26.44 0.73 16.99
N GLU A 182 -25.45 1.35 17.62
CA GLU A 182 -25.06 1.06 19.02
C GLU A 182 -26.14 1.51 20.01
N ARG A 183 -27.03 2.41 19.60
CA ARG A 183 -28.12 2.96 20.42
C ARG A 183 -29.48 2.34 20.12
N SER A 184 -29.53 1.30 19.27
CA SER A 184 -30.78 0.66 18.86
C SER A 184 -30.74 -0.84 19.16
N ALA A 185 -31.85 -1.38 19.65
CA ALA A 185 -32.05 -2.82 19.76
C ALA A 185 -32.45 -3.48 18.42
N ASN A 186 -32.73 -2.69 17.39
CA ASN A 186 -33.09 -3.20 16.07
C ASN A 186 -31.85 -3.68 15.31
N ASN A 187 -31.98 -4.79 14.58
CA ASN A 187 -30.92 -5.28 13.72
C ASN A 187 -30.58 -4.25 12.62
N PRO A 188 -29.28 -3.97 12.37
CA PRO A 188 -28.87 -3.18 11.21
C PRO A 188 -29.29 -3.88 9.90
N PRO A 189 -29.53 -3.13 8.82
CA PRO A 189 -29.81 -3.73 7.52
C PRO A 189 -28.59 -4.51 7.00
N PRO A 190 -28.78 -5.52 6.12
CA PRO A 190 -27.69 -6.33 5.58
C PRO A 190 -26.54 -5.54 4.95
N SER A 191 -26.83 -4.39 4.32
CA SER A 191 -25.81 -3.51 3.73
C SER A 191 -24.88 -2.91 4.77
N VAL A 192 -25.41 -2.53 5.95
CA VAL A 192 -24.60 -2.01 7.06
C VAL A 192 -23.77 -3.14 7.69
N ILE A 193 -24.32 -4.35 7.79
CA ILE A 193 -23.57 -5.51 8.29
C ILE A 193 -22.40 -5.83 7.35
N LEU A 194 -22.65 -5.84 6.04
CA LEU A 194 -21.61 -6.08 5.03
C LEU A 194 -20.51 -5.01 5.10
N ASP A 195 -20.91 -3.73 5.11
CA ASP A 195 -19.98 -2.62 5.24
C ASP A 195 -19.11 -2.79 6.50
N ALA A 196 -19.71 -2.97 7.67
CA ALA A 196 -18.99 -3.17 8.93
C ALA A 196 -18.08 -4.40 8.91
N ALA A 197 -18.52 -5.52 8.30
CA ALA A 197 -17.72 -6.74 8.20
C ALA A 197 -16.49 -6.57 7.29
N THR A 198 -16.53 -5.62 6.35
CA THR A 198 -15.38 -5.27 5.51
C THR A 198 -14.51 -4.18 6.12
N THR A 199 -15.09 -3.14 6.70
CA THR A 199 -14.36 -1.96 7.19
C THR A 199 -13.74 -2.15 8.58
N THR A 200 -14.37 -2.92 9.48
CA THR A 200 -13.87 -3.09 10.85
C THR A 200 -12.53 -3.84 10.92
N PRO A 201 -12.36 -5.01 10.26
CA PRO A 201 -11.06 -5.67 10.22
C PRO A 201 -9.97 -4.79 9.58
N LEU A 202 -10.34 -3.97 8.59
CA LEU A 202 -9.43 -3.03 7.94
C LEU A 202 -8.96 -1.92 8.86
N ALA A 203 -9.86 -1.32 9.64
CA ALA A 203 -9.47 -0.32 10.63
C ALA A 203 -8.46 -0.90 11.64
N ASN A 204 -8.70 -2.11 12.15
CA ASN A 204 -7.76 -2.80 13.04
C ASN A 204 -6.41 -3.07 12.35
N TYR A 205 -6.44 -3.49 11.10
CA TYR A 205 -5.23 -3.81 10.33
C TYR A 205 -4.42 -2.56 9.95
N ASN A 206 -5.09 -1.43 9.69
CA ASN A 206 -4.47 -0.12 9.49
C ASN A 206 -3.69 0.30 10.72
N PHE A 207 -4.33 0.21 11.89
CA PHE A 207 -3.69 0.49 13.19
C PHE A 207 -2.44 -0.37 13.37
N GLU A 208 -2.55 -1.70 13.25
CA GLU A 208 -1.40 -2.61 13.43
C GLU A 208 -0.27 -2.36 12.41
N THR A 209 -0.62 -2.01 11.16
CA THR A 209 0.37 -1.70 10.13
C THR A 209 1.14 -0.42 10.46
N LEU A 210 0.44 0.61 10.92
CA LEU A 210 1.06 1.86 11.31
C LEU A 210 1.92 1.72 12.56
N GLU A 211 1.43 1.03 13.59
CA GLU A 211 2.22 0.77 14.81
C GLU A 211 3.43 -0.10 14.51
N TYR A 212 3.32 -1.03 13.56
CA TYR A 212 4.49 -1.77 13.10
C TYR A 212 5.55 -0.84 12.49
N VAL A 213 5.17 0.07 11.58
CA VAL A 213 6.11 1.06 11.01
C VAL A 213 6.71 1.91 12.13
N ARG A 214 5.88 2.47 13.03
CA ARG A 214 6.31 3.32 14.14
C ARG A 214 7.32 2.61 15.05
N SER A 215 7.03 1.37 15.45
CA SER A 215 7.91 0.57 16.31
C SER A 215 9.21 0.13 15.63
N ASN A 216 9.25 0.09 14.29
CA ASN A 216 10.44 -0.32 13.55
C ASN A 216 11.36 0.84 13.14
N ILE A 217 10.96 2.10 13.29
CA ILE A 217 11.82 3.26 12.99
C ILE A 217 13.15 3.19 13.76
N ALA A 218 13.12 2.97 15.08
CA ALA A 218 14.34 2.89 15.87
C ALA A 218 15.23 1.67 15.50
N PRO A 219 14.69 0.44 15.39
CA PRO A 219 15.42 -0.71 14.84
C PRO A 219 16.04 -0.47 13.46
N TRP A 220 15.31 0.16 12.53
CA TRP A 220 15.80 0.47 11.19
C TRP A 220 16.93 1.49 11.20
N ARG A 221 16.85 2.52 12.04
CA ARG A 221 17.96 3.48 12.23
C ARG A 221 19.23 2.78 12.71
N GLU A 222 19.08 1.87 13.67
CA GLU A 222 20.20 1.10 14.21
C GLU A 222 20.79 0.11 13.18
N GLU A 223 19.94 -0.50 12.34
CA GLU A 223 20.39 -1.32 11.21
C GLU A 223 21.19 -0.51 10.19
N ILE A 224 20.71 0.68 9.80
CA ILE A 224 21.43 1.59 8.91
C ILE A 224 22.75 2.01 9.54
N ARG A 225 22.76 2.37 10.83
CA ARG A 225 23.98 2.75 11.55
C ARG A 225 25.03 1.64 11.50
N ARG A 226 24.66 0.41 11.83
CA ARG A 226 25.58 -0.75 11.77
C ARG A 226 26.12 -0.97 10.36
N GLY A 227 25.26 -0.83 9.36
CA GLY A 227 25.58 -1.10 7.97
C GLY A 227 26.38 0.00 7.25
N ARG A 228 26.15 1.27 7.59
CA ARG A 228 26.77 2.45 6.98
C ARG A 228 28.06 2.86 7.69
N CYS A 229 28.07 2.78 9.02
CA CYS A 229 29.09 3.44 9.82
C CYS A 229 30.25 2.52 10.23
N ASN A 230 30.14 1.19 10.07
CA ASN A 230 31.22 0.23 10.35
C ASN A 230 31.97 0.41 11.70
N GLY A 231 31.32 0.99 12.72
CA GLY A 231 31.92 1.26 14.03
C GLY A 231 32.43 2.71 14.25
N GLU A 232 32.34 3.58 13.25
CA GLU A 232 32.62 5.01 13.38
C GLU A 232 31.58 5.70 14.28
N GLN A 233 32.07 6.56 15.19
CA GLN A 233 31.22 7.34 16.10
C GLN A 233 30.56 8.54 15.41
N GLU A 234 31.24 9.18 14.45
CA GLU A 234 30.74 10.34 13.72
C GLU A 234 30.24 9.93 12.33
N CYS A 235 29.06 9.31 12.29
CA CYS A 235 28.44 8.86 11.05
C CYS A 235 27.02 9.40 10.93
N SER A 236 26.73 10.04 9.80
CA SER A 236 25.40 10.58 9.51
C SER A 236 24.41 9.45 9.22
N ILE A 237 23.38 9.33 10.06
CA ILE A 237 22.24 8.45 9.83
C ILE A 237 21.04 9.27 9.36
N PRO A 238 20.19 8.72 8.47
CA PRO A 238 19.02 9.45 8.02
C PRO A 238 18.04 9.73 9.16
N GLU A 239 17.45 10.91 9.12
CA GLU A 239 16.29 11.24 9.93
C GLU A 239 15.03 10.62 9.33
N PHE A 240 14.22 9.98 10.16
CA PHE A 240 12.96 9.36 9.76
C PHE A 240 11.79 10.25 10.13
N TYR A 241 10.84 10.42 9.22
CA TYR A 241 9.61 11.17 9.43
C TYR A 241 8.42 10.28 9.09
N LEU A 242 7.51 10.10 10.04
CA LEU A 242 6.23 9.44 9.81
C LEU A 242 5.14 10.50 9.99
N ILE A 243 4.56 10.93 8.88
CA ILE A 243 3.51 11.96 8.82
C ILE A 243 2.20 11.23 8.55
N GLU A 244 1.30 11.26 9.53
CA GLU A 244 -0.01 10.61 9.45
C GLU A 244 -1.06 11.70 9.22
N ILE A 245 -1.82 11.58 8.14
CA ILE A 245 -2.87 12.53 7.77
C ILE A 245 -4.20 11.81 7.84
N ARG A 246 -5.03 12.15 8.83
CA ARG A 246 -6.37 11.57 8.99
C ARG A 246 -7.45 12.63 8.84
N LEU A 247 -8.56 12.27 8.19
CA LEU A 247 -9.74 13.15 8.17
C LEU A 247 -10.30 13.39 9.58
N GLU A 248 -10.10 12.47 10.51
CA GLU A 248 -10.51 12.63 11.91
C GLU A 248 -9.75 13.75 12.65
N ASP A 249 -8.56 14.12 12.19
CA ASP A 249 -7.74 15.16 12.82
C ASP A 249 -8.15 16.58 12.39
N ILE A 250 -9.18 16.71 11.55
CA ILE A 250 -9.73 18.01 11.16
C ILE A 250 -10.29 18.72 12.40
N VAL A 251 -9.78 19.92 12.66
CA VAL A 251 -10.08 20.71 13.86
C VAL A 251 -11.55 21.15 13.91
N GLN A 252 -12.11 21.57 12.77
CA GLN A 252 -13.47 22.09 12.67
C GLN A 252 -14.48 20.92 12.69
N PRO A 253 -15.34 20.78 13.72
CA PRO A 253 -16.20 19.61 13.88
C PRO A 253 -17.18 19.38 12.72
N ASP A 254 -17.80 20.45 12.21
CA ASP A 254 -18.78 20.36 11.12
C ASP A 254 -18.11 19.90 9.81
N VAL A 255 -16.92 20.43 9.52
CA VAL A 255 -16.12 20.01 8.35
C VAL A 255 -15.67 18.57 8.52
N ARG A 256 -15.19 18.19 9.72
CA ARG A 256 -14.82 16.81 10.01
C ARG A 256 -15.99 15.85 9.79
N GLU A 257 -17.15 16.12 10.38
CA GLU A 257 -18.35 15.29 10.23
C GLU A 257 -18.81 15.19 8.77
N LYS A 258 -18.74 16.30 8.03
CA LYS A 258 -19.07 16.31 6.59
C LYS A 258 -18.11 15.42 5.80
N LEU A 259 -16.79 15.58 6.01
CA LEU A 259 -15.78 14.91 5.21
C LEU A 259 -15.58 13.43 5.59
N THR A 260 -15.73 13.05 6.86
CA THR A 260 -15.67 11.63 7.28
C THR A 260 -16.92 10.83 6.90
N ARG A 261 -17.95 11.48 6.37
CA ARG A 261 -19.18 10.85 5.85
C ARG A 261 -19.25 10.80 4.33
N VAL A 262 -18.22 11.25 3.63
CA VAL A 262 -18.15 11.13 2.18
C VAL A 262 -18.21 9.64 1.84
N PRO A 263 -19.25 9.17 1.11
CA PRO A 263 -19.38 7.76 0.79
C PRO A 263 -18.30 7.36 -0.21
N THR A 264 -17.84 6.12 -0.11
CA THR A 264 -16.98 5.51 -1.14
C THR A 264 -17.78 5.39 -2.44
N GLY A 265 -17.35 6.10 -3.47
CA GLY A 265 -18.01 6.12 -4.77
C GLY A 265 -17.17 6.74 -5.86
N PHE A 266 -17.59 6.59 -7.12
CA PHE A 266 -16.86 7.12 -8.30
C PHE A 266 -17.25 8.55 -8.68
N THR A 267 -18.14 9.19 -7.90
CA THR A 267 -18.60 10.54 -8.13
C THR A 267 -18.50 11.33 -6.84
N LEU A 268 -17.96 12.54 -6.95
CA LEU A 268 -17.82 13.46 -5.83
C LEU A 268 -18.21 14.86 -6.29
N GLU A 269 -19.04 15.54 -5.50
CA GLU A 269 -19.41 16.93 -5.78
C GLU A 269 -18.15 17.82 -5.81
N PRO A 270 -18.00 18.73 -6.79
CA PRO A 270 -16.79 19.56 -6.92
C PRO A 270 -16.44 20.35 -5.66
N GLU A 271 -17.46 20.83 -4.93
CA GLU A 271 -17.29 21.55 -3.67
C GLU A 271 -16.68 20.65 -2.59
N THR A 272 -17.18 19.42 -2.45
CA THR A 272 -16.64 18.44 -1.51
C THR A 272 -15.21 18.03 -1.89
N ALA A 273 -14.92 17.87 -3.18
CA ALA A 273 -13.56 17.60 -3.66
C ALA A 273 -12.59 18.74 -3.29
N GLN A 274 -13.00 19.99 -3.50
CA GLN A 274 -12.20 21.15 -3.12
C GLN A 274 -12.00 21.26 -1.61
N GLU A 275 -13.01 20.91 -0.81
CA GLU A 275 -12.92 20.90 0.65
C GLU A 275 -11.98 19.80 1.17
N LEU A 276 -12.00 18.59 0.57
CA LEU A 276 -11.02 17.53 0.86
C LEU A 276 -9.58 17.98 0.55
N ILE A 277 -9.35 18.58 -0.62
CA ILE A 277 -8.03 19.10 -1.02
C ILE A 277 -7.55 20.17 -0.03
N THR A 278 -8.44 21.09 0.35
CA THR A 278 -8.13 22.19 1.27
C THR A 278 -7.82 21.67 2.66
N SER A 279 -8.65 20.76 3.19
CA SER A 279 -8.45 20.12 4.49
C SER A 279 -7.17 19.28 4.52
N GLY A 280 -6.88 18.47 3.51
CA GLY A 280 -5.64 17.70 3.42
C GLY A 280 -4.39 18.58 3.42
N ARG A 281 -4.41 19.71 2.69
CA ARG A 281 -3.32 20.70 2.73
C ARG A 281 -3.15 21.32 4.11
N ALA A 282 -4.25 21.65 4.78
CA ALA A 282 -4.22 22.24 6.12
C ALA A 282 -3.67 21.24 7.15
N LEU A 283 -4.11 19.97 7.11
CA LEU A 283 -3.62 18.91 7.97
C LEU A 283 -2.11 18.71 7.80
N LEU A 284 -1.62 18.55 6.56
CA LEU A 284 -0.21 18.36 6.29
C LEU A 284 0.63 19.56 6.76
N ARG A 285 0.20 20.79 6.41
CA ARG A 285 0.92 22.00 6.80
C ARG A 285 0.86 22.29 8.29
N GLY A 286 -0.13 21.77 9.01
CA GLY A 286 -0.21 21.87 10.47
C GLY A 286 0.53 20.76 11.21
N HIS A 287 0.96 19.70 10.52
CA HIS A 287 1.48 18.49 11.15
C HIS A 287 2.86 18.72 11.79
N PRO A 288 3.08 18.38 13.08
CA PRO A 288 4.35 18.60 13.78
C PRO A 288 5.57 17.96 13.08
N GLU A 289 5.45 16.72 12.60
CA GLU A 289 6.55 16.05 11.87
C GLU A 289 6.85 16.70 10.51
N PHE A 290 5.85 17.32 9.86
CA PHE A 290 6.09 18.06 8.62
C PHE A 290 6.85 19.35 8.91
N HIS A 291 6.52 20.06 10.00
CA HIS A 291 7.32 21.19 10.46
C HIS A 291 8.76 20.79 10.81
N ARG A 292 8.94 19.65 11.49
CA ARG A 292 10.27 19.10 11.80
C ARG A 292 11.08 18.78 10.54
N LEU A 293 10.41 18.23 9.52
CA LEU A 293 11.03 17.97 8.20
C LEU A 293 11.50 19.27 7.54
N LEU A 294 10.64 20.28 7.46
CA LEU A 294 10.98 21.57 6.87
C LEU A 294 12.14 22.26 7.60
N HIS A 295 12.12 22.26 8.94
CA HIS A 295 13.19 22.84 9.74
C HIS A 295 14.55 22.17 9.46
N ASN A 296 14.58 20.83 9.41
CA ASN A 296 15.82 20.08 9.23
C ASN A 296 16.33 20.06 7.78
N THR A 297 15.48 20.33 6.79
CA THR A 297 15.87 20.36 5.37
C THR A 297 16.27 21.76 4.89
N GLN A 298 15.83 22.80 5.61
CA GLN A 298 16.20 24.19 5.34
C GLN A 298 17.50 24.61 6.05
N GLN A 299 18.00 23.82 6.99
CA GLN A 299 19.31 24.01 7.60
C GLN A 299 20.40 23.39 6.71
N PRO A 300 21.43 24.16 6.33
CA PRO A 300 22.48 23.73 5.39
C PRO A 300 23.35 22.58 5.91
#